data_AF-A0A369VHC7-F1
#
_entry.id   AF-A0A369VHC7-F1
#
_cell.length_a   1.000
_cell.length_b   1.000
_cell.length_c   1.000
_cell.angle_alpha   90.00
_cell.angle_beta   90.00
_cell.angle_gamma   90.00
#
_symmetry.space_group_name_H-M   'P 1'
#
loop_
_entity.id
_entity.type
_entity.pdbx_description
1 polymer ?
#
loop_
_entity_poly.entity_id
_entity_poly.type
_entity_poly.pdbx_seq_one_letter_code
_entity_poly.pdbx_strand_id
1 'polypeptide(L)'
;MPFFLSIRLTTHMPSRTAVYRRMRGFTLIEVMVVVAIIAVLAALAGPSFTPLIERWRVRQAVENLQSTLFYARSEAIKRGGNVSIRKTANGDGCTNASANTQWGCGWTVFVDTNNNGAQDASQTPPEDTLQTTAAPTGVEVNLASSNGYITTDRWGQLDSATSKSFEFRLVPQGKDTANAGSTALCVGLGGLVKRLNKGNDTCP
;
A
#
# COMPACT_ATOMS: atom_id res chain seq x y z
N MET A 1 105.57 0.71 15.79
CA MET A 1 105.02 2.09 15.89
C MET A 1 104.07 2.27 14.72
N PRO A 2 102.78 2.63 14.90
CA PRO A 2 102.32 3.78 15.69
C PRO A 2 101.05 3.57 16.57
N PHE A 3 100.92 4.49 17.53
CA PHE A 3 99.71 5.10 18.12
C PHE A 3 98.35 4.37 18.05
N PHE A 4 97.93 3.81 19.18
CA PHE A 4 96.52 3.57 19.48
C PHE A 4 95.96 4.75 20.29
N LEU A 5 95.14 5.57 19.65
CA LEU A 5 94.34 6.63 20.28
C LEU A 5 93.10 5.97 20.90
N SER A 6 93.03 5.96 22.23
CA SER A 6 91.91 5.40 22.99
C SER A 6 90.71 6.35 22.94
N ILE A 7 89.73 6.05 22.08
CA ILE A 7 88.41 6.71 22.08
C ILE A 7 87.51 5.93 23.04
N ARG A 8 87.28 6.46 24.25
CA ARG A 8 86.20 5.99 25.11
C ARG A 8 84.87 6.47 24.54
N LEU A 9 84.19 5.64 23.75
CA LEU A 9 82.77 5.80 23.47
C LEU A 9 81.97 5.40 24.70
N THR A 10 81.55 6.37 25.50
CA THR A 10 80.52 6.17 26.53
C THR A 10 79.19 5.98 25.83
N THR A 11 78.81 4.74 25.54
CA THR A 11 77.47 4.41 25.04
C THR A 11 76.45 4.66 26.14
N HIS A 12 75.74 5.79 26.05
CA HIS A 12 74.56 6.05 26.87
C HIS A 12 73.42 5.20 26.32
N MET A 13 73.07 4.09 26.99
CA MET A 13 71.90 3.30 26.66
C MET A 13 70.63 4.07 27.10
N PRO A 14 69.70 4.41 26.19
CA PRO A 14 68.39 4.90 26.61
C PRO A 14 67.57 3.72 27.16
N SER A 15 67.23 3.79 28.44
CA SER A 15 66.27 2.88 29.07
C SER A 15 64.90 3.03 28.40
N ARG A 16 64.55 2.12 27.48
CA ARG A 16 63.20 2.00 26.95
C ARG A 16 62.30 1.41 28.04
N THR A 17 61.59 2.27 28.76
CA THR A 17 60.49 1.85 29.63
C THR A 17 59.34 1.34 28.75
N ALA A 18 59.14 0.02 28.72
CA ALA A 18 57.97 -0.58 28.09
C ALA A 18 56.73 -0.22 28.92
N VAL A 19 55.88 0.67 28.38
CA VAL A 19 54.55 0.92 28.92
C VAL A 19 53.70 -0.31 28.65
N TYR A 20 53.57 -1.21 29.64
CA TYR A 20 52.57 -2.28 29.59
C TYR A 20 51.19 -1.63 29.58
N ARG A 21 50.61 -1.50 28.38
CA ARG A 21 49.23 -1.08 28.22
C ARG A 21 48.37 -2.15 28.87
N ARG A 22 47.84 -1.87 30.06
CA ARG A 22 46.96 -2.77 30.80
C ARG A 22 45.78 -3.09 29.90
N MET A 23 45.73 -4.32 29.38
CA MET A 23 44.55 -4.78 28.64
C MET A 23 43.38 -4.75 29.62
N ARG A 24 42.45 -3.82 29.41
CA ARG A 24 41.18 -3.77 30.14
C ARG A 24 40.31 -4.88 29.55
N GLY A 25 40.18 -5.99 30.28
CA GLY A 25 39.23 -7.05 29.96
C GLY A 25 37.83 -6.73 30.48
N PHE A 26 36.82 -7.29 29.82
CA PHE A 26 35.42 -7.24 30.27
C PHE A 26 35.25 -8.09 31.53
N THR A 27 34.39 -7.65 32.44
CA THR A 27 34.07 -8.44 33.64
C THR A 27 33.05 -9.54 33.31
N LEU A 28 33.05 -10.66 34.05
CA LEU A 28 32.08 -11.74 33.84
C LEU A 28 30.64 -11.23 33.98
N ILE A 29 30.40 -10.35 34.95
CA ILE A 29 29.08 -9.75 35.17
C ILE A 29 28.65 -8.87 33.99
N GLU A 30 29.57 -8.14 33.37
CA GLU A 30 29.29 -7.32 32.18
C GLU A 30 28.87 -8.19 31.00
N VAL A 31 29.53 -9.33 30.80
CA VAL A 31 29.13 -10.30 29.76
C VAL A 31 27.74 -10.90 30.06
N MET A 32 27.44 -11.23 31.32
CA MET A 32 26.11 -11.75 31.68
C MET A 32 24.99 -10.74 31.43
N VAL A 33 25.23 -9.46 31.74
CA VAL A 33 24.26 -8.39 31.48
C VAL A 33 24.06 -8.21 29.97
N VAL A 34 25.13 -8.20 29.17
CA VAL A 34 25.04 -8.09 27.72
C VAL A 34 24.25 -9.27 27.11
N VAL A 35 24.53 -10.49 27.53
CA VAL A 35 23.80 -11.69 27.05
C VAL A 35 22.32 -11.63 27.46
N ALA A 36 22.02 -11.19 28.69
CA ALA A 36 20.64 -11.02 29.14
C ALA A 36 19.88 -9.99 28.30
N ILE A 37 20.50 -8.85 27.98
CA ILE A 37 19.91 -7.82 27.10
C ILE A 37 19.68 -8.38 25.70
N ILE A 38 20.66 -9.08 25.12
CA ILE A 38 20.53 -9.70 23.78
C ILE A 38 19.39 -10.73 23.77
N ALA A 39 19.25 -11.56 24.81
CA ALA A 39 18.18 -12.55 24.89
C ALA A 39 16.79 -11.90 24.91
N VAL A 40 16.61 -10.81 25.67
CA VAL A 40 15.35 -10.06 25.70
C VAL A 40 15.06 -9.40 24.34
N LEU A 41 16.06 -8.78 23.72
CA LEU A 41 15.89 -8.15 22.40
C LEU A 41 15.58 -9.18 21.31
N ALA A 42 16.22 -10.34 21.33
CA ALA A 42 15.97 -11.43 20.40
C ALA A 42 14.53 -11.96 20.52
N ALA A 43 13.96 -11.98 21.74
CA ALA A 43 12.57 -12.37 21.95
C ALA A 43 11.56 -11.34 21.40
N LEU A 44 11.90 -10.05 21.41
CA LEU A 44 11.04 -8.97 20.93
C LEU A 44 11.15 -8.71 19.42
N ALA A 45 12.24 -9.12 18.77
CA ALA A 45 12.49 -8.89 17.34
C ALA A 45 11.60 -9.71 16.39
N GLY A 46 10.74 -10.59 16.92
CA GLY A 46 9.99 -11.58 16.14
C GLY A 46 8.68 -11.17 15.45
N PRO A 47 7.92 -10.12 15.83
CA PRO A 47 6.58 -9.97 15.27
C PRO A 47 6.63 -9.62 13.78
N SER A 48 5.94 -10.41 12.97
CA SER A 48 5.75 -10.12 11.56
C SER A 48 4.86 -8.88 11.39
N PHE A 49 5.39 -7.83 10.74
CA PHE A 49 4.62 -6.64 10.38
C PHE A 49 3.77 -6.82 9.12
N THR A 50 3.92 -7.93 8.41
CA THR A 50 3.17 -8.25 7.18
C THR A 50 1.65 -8.08 7.34
N PRO A 51 0.97 -8.72 8.33
CA PRO A 51 -0.48 -8.57 8.48
C PRO A 51 -0.92 -7.14 8.80
N LEU A 52 -0.07 -6.36 9.47
CA LEU A 52 -0.33 -4.94 9.72
C LEU A 52 -0.28 -4.17 8.40
N ILE A 53 0.78 -4.34 7.61
CA ILE A 53 0.97 -3.69 6.31
C ILE A 53 -0.16 -4.06 5.33
N GLU A 54 -0.55 -5.33 5.26
CA GLU A 54 -1.68 -5.80 4.45
C GLU A 54 -2.98 -5.06 4.83
N ARG A 55 -3.30 -4.96 6.12
CA ARG A 55 -4.47 -4.23 6.62
C ARG A 55 -4.42 -2.74 6.26
N TRP A 56 -3.25 -2.11 6.37
CA TRP A 56 -3.08 -0.70 5.97
C TRP A 56 -3.32 -0.51 4.47
N ARG A 57 -2.75 -1.37 3.63
CA ARG A 57 -2.94 -1.31 2.18
C ARG A 57 -4.40 -1.48 1.78
N VAL A 58 -5.08 -2.48 2.35
CA VAL A 58 -6.52 -2.70 2.10
C VAL A 58 -7.33 -1.48 2.56
N ARG A 59 -7.05 -0.96 3.76
CA ARG A 59 -7.73 0.25 4.28
C ARG A 59 -7.55 1.45 3.35
N GLN A 60 -6.33 1.71 2.88
CA GLN A 60 -6.06 2.80 1.93
C GLN A 60 -6.83 2.60 0.62
N ALA A 61 -6.88 1.38 0.09
CA ALA A 61 -7.64 1.07 -1.11
C ALA A 61 -9.15 1.31 -0.92
N VAL A 62 -9.71 0.95 0.25
CA VAL A 62 -11.12 1.26 0.58
C VAL A 62 -11.36 2.76 0.66
N GLU A 63 -10.50 3.50 1.37
CA GLU A 63 -10.64 4.95 1.55
C GLU A 63 -10.58 5.67 0.19
N ASN A 64 -9.67 5.26 -0.69
CA ASN A 64 -9.59 5.78 -2.05
C ASN A 64 -10.86 5.48 -2.85
N LEU A 65 -11.32 4.23 -2.84
CA LEU A 65 -12.52 3.84 -3.58
C LEU A 65 -13.78 4.56 -3.07
N GLN A 66 -13.94 4.64 -1.74
CA GLN A 66 -15.04 5.37 -1.12
C GLN A 66 -15.00 6.86 -1.47
N SER A 67 -13.81 7.47 -1.45
CA SER A 67 -13.61 8.85 -1.88
C SER A 67 -13.99 9.05 -3.35
N THR A 68 -13.57 8.16 -4.25
CA THR A 68 -13.95 8.19 -5.67
C THR A 68 -15.45 8.07 -5.86
N LEU A 69 -16.13 7.15 -5.16
CA LEU A 69 -17.58 6.99 -5.26
C LEU A 69 -18.32 8.26 -4.82
N PHE A 70 -17.88 8.88 -3.73
CA PHE A 70 -18.45 10.16 -3.28
C PHE A 70 -18.14 11.31 -4.24
N TYR A 71 -16.94 11.34 -4.79
CA TYR A 71 -16.55 12.34 -5.78
C TYR A 71 -17.41 12.24 -7.04
N ALA A 72 -17.49 11.05 -7.65
CA ALA A 72 -18.32 10.78 -8.82
C ALA A 72 -19.79 11.13 -8.58
N ARG A 73 -20.33 10.75 -7.41
CA ARG A 73 -21.68 11.13 -6.98
C ARG A 73 -21.86 12.64 -6.91
N SER A 74 -20.95 13.34 -6.26
CA SER A 74 -21.03 14.80 -6.13
C SER A 74 -20.98 15.49 -7.48
N GLU A 75 -20.19 14.95 -8.41
CA GLU A 75 -20.04 15.52 -9.74
C GLU A 75 -21.25 15.24 -10.63
N ALA A 76 -21.83 14.04 -10.54
CA ALA A 76 -23.07 13.70 -11.22
C ALA A 76 -24.22 14.63 -10.79
N ILE A 77 -24.35 14.89 -9.48
CA ILE A 77 -25.39 15.79 -8.97
C ILE A 77 -25.17 17.23 -9.46
N LYS A 78 -23.92 17.73 -9.44
CA LYS A 78 -23.60 19.09 -9.92
C LYS A 78 -23.87 19.27 -11.41
N ARG A 79 -23.59 18.25 -12.22
CA ARG A 79 -23.73 18.29 -13.68
C ARG A 79 -25.11 17.88 -14.18
N GLY A 80 -25.95 17.30 -13.32
CA GLY A 80 -27.26 16.77 -13.70
C GLY A 80 -27.21 15.37 -14.31
N GLY A 81 -26.18 14.58 -14.02
CA GLY A 81 -25.98 13.20 -14.46
C GLY A 81 -24.67 12.98 -15.21
N ASN A 82 -24.61 11.90 -15.99
CA ASN A 82 -23.56 11.66 -16.99
C ASN A 82 -22.14 11.60 -16.40
N VAL A 83 -21.97 10.97 -15.24
CA VAL A 83 -20.64 10.70 -14.67
C VAL A 83 -20.50 9.21 -14.47
N SER A 84 -19.41 8.66 -15.01
CA SER A 84 -19.11 7.25 -14.95
C SER A 84 -17.72 7.03 -14.36
N ILE A 85 -17.56 5.89 -13.68
CA ILE A 85 -16.29 5.40 -13.16
C ILE A 85 -15.95 4.16 -13.97
N ARG A 86 -14.81 4.13 -14.65
CA ARG A 86 -14.35 2.95 -15.39
C ARG A 86 -13.12 2.38 -14.73
N LYS A 87 -13.01 1.04 -14.68
CA LYS A 87 -11.77 0.38 -14.29
C LYS A 87 -10.66 0.69 -15.30
N THR A 88 -9.42 0.70 -14.83
CA THR A 88 -8.26 0.64 -15.71
C THR A 88 -8.00 -0.82 -16.09
N ALA A 89 -7.84 -1.09 -17.39
CA ALA A 89 -7.48 -2.42 -17.86
C ALA A 89 -6.02 -2.76 -17.51
N ASN A 90 -5.62 -4.02 -17.72
CA ASN A 90 -4.22 -4.39 -17.63
C ASN A 90 -3.37 -3.54 -18.60
N GLY A 91 -2.23 -3.06 -18.12
CA GLY A 91 -1.39 -2.09 -18.81
C GLY A 91 -0.37 -1.50 -17.84
N ASP A 92 0.68 -0.88 -18.36
CA ASP A 92 1.68 -0.15 -17.57
C ASP A 92 2.27 -0.95 -16.38
N GLY A 93 2.45 -2.27 -16.57
CA GLY A 93 2.98 -3.17 -15.54
C GLY A 93 1.96 -3.72 -14.54
N CYS A 94 0.68 -3.35 -14.66
CA CYS A 94 -0.41 -3.92 -13.85
C CYS A 94 -1.14 -5.07 -14.57
N THR A 95 -1.33 -6.18 -13.86
CA THR A 95 -1.97 -7.42 -14.36
C THR A 95 -3.19 -7.86 -13.56
N ASN A 96 -3.63 -7.05 -12.58
CA ASN A 96 -4.69 -7.39 -11.62
C ASN A 96 -6.10 -6.90 -12.06
N ALA A 97 -6.35 -6.76 -13.36
CA ALA A 97 -7.61 -6.27 -13.92
C ALA A 97 -8.01 -6.99 -15.24
N SER A 98 -7.73 -8.28 -15.34
CA SER A 98 -7.98 -9.11 -16.53
C SER A 98 -9.47 -9.26 -16.86
N ALA A 99 -10.33 -9.38 -15.84
CA ALA A 99 -11.78 -9.48 -15.98
C ALA A 99 -12.47 -8.13 -15.70
N ASN A 100 -13.72 -7.97 -16.17
CA ASN A 100 -14.54 -6.78 -15.87
C ASN A 100 -14.88 -6.63 -14.38
N THR A 101 -14.81 -7.73 -13.65
CA THR A 101 -15.00 -7.79 -12.20
C THR A 101 -13.75 -7.40 -11.41
N GLN A 102 -12.60 -7.25 -12.04
CA GLN A 102 -11.32 -6.98 -11.39
C GLN A 102 -10.88 -5.54 -11.60
N TRP A 103 -10.73 -4.79 -10.51
CA TRP A 103 -10.46 -3.35 -10.46
C TRP A 103 -9.09 -3.04 -9.84
N GLY A 104 -8.18 -4.03 -9.83
CA GLY A 104 -6.87 -3.92 -9.18
C GLY A 104 -5.87 -3.00 -9.87
N CYS A 105 -6.14 -2.54 -11.09
CA CYS A 105 -5.27 -1.62 -11.83
C CYS A 105 -5.66 -0.14 -11.68
N GLY A 106 -6.60 0.17 -10.78
CA GLY A 106 -7.11 1.52 -10.58
C GLY A 106 -8.34 1.78 -11.42
N TRP A 107 -8.76 3.04 -11.44
CA TRP A 107 -10.00 3.47 -12.07
C TRP A 107 -9.98 4.96 -12.36
N THR A 108 -10.83 5.37 -13.29
CA THR A 108 -10.95 6.75 -13.76
C THR A 108 -12.40 7.19 -13.71
N VAL A 109 -12.62 8.40 -13.19
CA VAL A 109 -13.90 9.11 -13.21
C VAL A 109 -13.89 10.07 -14.38
N PHE A 110 -14.93 10.03 -15.20
CA PHE A 110 -15.06 10.86 -16.40
C PHE A 110 -16.51 11.24 -16.62
N VAL A 111 -16.72 12.28 -17.43
CA VAL A 111 -18.06 12.66 -17.91
C VAL A 111 -18.42 11.71 -19.05
N ASP A 112 -19.54 11.01 -18.93
CA ASP A 112 -20.05 10.03 -19.89
C ASP A 112 -21.29 10.62 -20.57
N THR A 113 -21.06 11.35 -21.65
CA THR A 113 -22.12 12.14 -22.30
C THR A 113 -23.08 11.26 -23.10
N ASN A 114 -22.58 10.13 -23.61
CA ASN A 114 -23.33 9.19 -24.44
C ASN A 114 -23.86 7.96 -23.66
N ASN A 115 -23.53 7.85 -22.37
CA ASN A 115 -23.91 6.76 -21.45
C ASN A 115 -23.44 5.38 -21.89
N ASN A 116 -22.32 5.29 -22.61
CA ASN A 116 -21.79 4.01 -23.09
C ASN A 116 -20.79 3.36 -22.10
N GLY A 117 -20.43 4.04 -21.00
CA GLY A 117 -19.48 3.54 -20.01
C GLY A 117 -18.02 3.49 -20.49
N ALA A 118 -17.73 4.07 -21.65
CA ALA A 118 -16.41 4.15 -22.24
C ALA A 118 -15.99 5.60 -22.34
N GLN A 119 -14.79 5.91 -21.85
CA GLN A 119 -14.21 7.23 -22.03
C GLN A 119 -13.80 7.43 -23.49
N ASP A 120 -14.54 8.26 -24.20
CA ASP A 120 -14.33 8.52 -25.62
C ASP A 120 -13.52 9.81 -25.84
N ALA A 121 -12.21 9.65 -26.08
CA ALA A 121 -11.33 10.76 -26.42
C ALA A 121 -11.51 11.26 -27.87
N SER A 122 -12.13 10.46 -28.73
CA SER A 122 -12.29 10.73 -30.16
C SER A 122 -13.67 11.28 -30.55
N GLN A 123 -14.62 11.34 -29.61
CA GLN A 123 -15.92 11.97 -29.88
C GLN A 123 -15.85 13.49 -29.79
N THR A 124 -16.86 14.18 -30.33
CA THR A 124 -16.90 15.66 -30.37
C THR A 124 -18.16 16.17 -29.66
N PRO A 125 -18.06 16.87 -28.52
CA PRO A 125 -16.83 17.17 -27.77
C PRO A 125 -16.24 15.93 -27.05
N PRO A 126 -14.92 15.85 -26.83
CA PRO A 126 -14.31 14.74 -26.09
C PRO A 126 -14.79 14.65 -24.65
N GLU A 127 -14.76 13.45 -24.08
CA GLU A 127 -15.12 13.25 -22.68
C GLU A 127 -14.02 13.67 -21.72
N ASP A 128 -14.42 14.47 -20.75
CA ASP A 128 -13.53 15.06 -19.77
C ASP A 128 -13.16 14.04 -18.68
N THR A 129 -11.86 13.92 -18.41
CA THR A 129 -11.36 13.12 -17.27
C THR A 129 -11.41 13.98 -16.03
N LEU A 130 -12.14 13.52 -15.02
CA LEU A 130 -12.32 14.26 -13.78
C LEU A 130 -11.29 13.84 -12.72
N GLN A 131 -11.06 12.53 -12.58
CA GLN A 131 -10.15 11.99 -11.59
C GLN A 131 -9.59 10.64 -12.05
N THR A 132 -8.28 10.44 -11.92
CA THR A 132 -7.65 9.13 -12.13
C THR A 132 -7.05 8.65 -10.82
N THR A 133 -7.36 7.42 -10.45
CA THR A 133 -6.80 6.76 -9.26
C THR A 133 -5.85 5.65 -9.71
N ALA A 134 -4.62 5.69 -9.21
CA ALA A 134 -3.60 4.69 -9.52
C ALA A 134 -3.93 3.31 -8.91
N ALA A 135 -3.30 2.27 -9.46
CA ALA A 135 -3.45 0.90 -8.99
C ALA A 135 -3.09 0.77 -7.48
N PRO A 136 -3.97 0.20 -6.64
CA PRO A 136 -3.61 -0.12 -5.27
C PRO A 136 -2.52 -1.20 -5.23
N THR A 137 -1.51 -1.02 -4.39
CA THR A 137 -0.39 -1.98 -4.28
C THR A 137 -0.73 -3.12 -3.34
N GLY A 138 -0.55 -4.37 -3.80
CA GLY A 138 -0.72 -5.56 -2.96
C GLY A 138 -2.16 -5.82 -2.48
N VAL A 139 -3.16 -5.30 -3.21
CA VAL A 139 -4.58 -5.48 -2.92
C VAL A 139 -5.30 -5.88 -4.20
N GLU A 140 -6.12 -6.91 -4.10
CA GLU A 140 -7.10 -7.29 -5.12
C GLU A 140 -8.42 -6.59 -4.81
N VAL A 141 -8.95 -5.87 -5.80
CA VAL A 141 -10.23 -5.17 -5.73
C VAL A 141 -11.18 -5.85 -6.70
N ASN A 142 -12.23 -6.48 -6.18
CA ASN A 142 -13.17 -7.27 -6.97
C ASN A 142 -14.60 -6.74 -6.82
N LEU A 143 -15.35 -6.74 -7.92
CA LEU A 143 -16.76 -6.38 -8.01
C LEU A 143 -17.48 -7.47 -8.81
N ALA A 144 -18.22 -8.35 -8.13
CA ALA A 144 -18.71 -9.61 -8.70
C ALA A 144 -19.65 -9.44 -9.91
N SER A 145 -20.45 -8.37 -9.93
CA SER A 145 -21.42 -8.08 -10.99
C SER A 145 -21.08 -6.75 -11.66
N SER A 146 -20.03 -6.75 -12.49
CA SER A 146 -19.55 -5.54 -13.17
C SER A 146 -19.35 -5.74 -14.66
N ASN A 147 -19.70 -4.70 -15.43
CA ASN A 147 -19.35 -4.56 -16.84
C ASN A 147 -18.04 -3.76 -17.04
N GLY A 148 -17.28 -3.52 -15.96
CA GLY A 148 -16.03 -2.76 -15.99
C GLY A 148 -16.20 -1.25 -15.77
N TYR A 149 -17.43 -0.81 -15.53
CA TYR A 149 -17.75 0.57 -15.18
C TYR A 149 -18.92 0.65 -14.19
N ILE A 150 -19.08 1.82 -13.59
CA ILE A 150 -20.17 2.22 -12.71
C ILE A 150 -20.70 3.54 -13.23
N THR A 151 -22.01 3.63 -13.46
CA THR A 151 -22.64 4.89 -13.86
C THR A 151 -23.26 5.58 -12.66
N THR A 152 -23.34 6.90 -12.73
CA THR A 152 -23.94 7.73 -11.68
C THR A 152 -24.98 8.64 -12.29
N ASP A 153 -26.20 8.58 -11.76
CA ASP A 153 -27.30 9.43 -12.25
C ASP A 153 -27.35 10.80 -11.56
N ARG A 154 -28.29 11.64 -12.01
CA ARG A 154 -28.49 13.01 -11.49
C ARG A 154 -28.90 13.07 -10.01
N TRP A 155 -29.37 11.95 -9.44
CA TRP A 155 -29.77 11.84 -8.03
C TRP A 155 -28.64 11.22 -7.19
N GLY A 156 -27.50 10.91 -7.81
CA GLY A 156 -26.35 10.30 -7.14
C GLY A 156 -26.49 8.80 -6.90
N GLN A 157 -27.43 8.14 -7.57
CA GLN A 157 -27.51 6.69 -7.56
C GLN A 157 -26.37 6.12 -8.41
N LEU A 158 -25.67 5.16 -7.83
CA LEU A 158 -24.62 4.40 -8.50
C LEU A 158 -25.20 3.10 -9.05
N ASP A 159 -24.77 2.69 -10.23
CA ASP A 159 -25.22 1.47 -10.89
C ASP A 159 -24.03 0.73 -11.47
N SER A 160 -23.92 -0.57 -11.18
CA SER A 160 -23.03 -1.47 -11.91
C SER A 160 -23.83 -2.64 -12.47
N ALA A 161 -23.69 -2.89 -13.77
CA ALA A 161 -24.38 -3.97 -14.48
C ALA A 161 -25.89 -4.05 -14.17
N THR A 162 -26.58 -2.90 -14.18
CA THR A 162 -28.02 -2.73 -13.90
C THR A 162 -28.40 -2.93 -12.42
N SER A 163 -27.42 -3.21 -11.55
CA SER A 163 -27.63 -3.36 -10.11
C SER A 163 -27.43 -2.02 -9.41
N LYS A 164 -28.48 -1.53 -8.75
CA LYS A 164 -28.44 -0.33 -7.89
C LYS A 164 -27.86 -0.59 -6.50
N SER A 165 -27.60 -1.86 -6.19
CA SER A 165 -26.92 -2.31 -4.98
C SER A 165 -25.84 -3.31 -5.37
N PHE A 166 -24.61 -3.06 -4.96
CA PHE A 166 -23.46 -3.93 -5.25
C PHE A 166 -22.39 -3.78 -4.19
N GLU A 167 -21.42 -4.70 -4.21
CA GLU A 167 -20.35 -4.73 -3.23
C GLU A 167 -18.98 -4.84 -3.90
N PHE A 168 -18.02 -4.08 -3.38
CA PHE A 168 -16.62 -4.31 -3.67
C PHE A 168 -16.01 -5.17 -2.57
N ARG A 169 -15.24 -6.18 -2.94
CA ARG A 169 -14.44 -7.00 -2.03
C ARG A 169 -12.98 -6.62 -2.21
N LEU A 170 -12.35 -6.16 -1.14
CA LEU A 170 -10.94 -5.79 -1.12
C LEU A 170 -10.19 -6.81 -0.27
N VAL A 171 -9.23 -7.47 -0.89
CA VAL A 171 -8.51 -8.60 -0.31
C VAL A 171 -7.01 -8.37 -0.49
N PRO A 172 -6.17 -8.64 0.52
CA PRO A 172 -4.72 -8.64 0.32
C PRO A 172 -4.34 -9.59 -0.82
N GLN A 173 -3.38 -9.20 -1.66
CA GLN A 173 -3.01 -9.99 -2.84
C GLN A 173 -2.62 -11.43 -2.47
N GLY A 174 -3.17 -12.41 -3.19
CA GLY A 174 -2.93 -13.84 -2.95
C GLY A 174 -3.60 -14.39 -1.68
N LYS A 175 -4.56 -13.67 -1.09
CA LYS A 175 -5.41 -14.12 0.02
C LYS A 175 -6.86 -14.24 -0.41
N ASP A 176 -7.72 -14.69 0.50
CA ASP A 176 -9.15 -14.82 0.30
C ASP A 176 -9.96 -13.85 1.18
N THR A 177 -11.27 -13.87 1.00
CA THR A 177 -12.25 -13.06 1.77
C THR A 177 -12.42 -13.51 3.22
N ALA A 178 -11.82 -14.63 3.64
CA ALA A 178 -11.80 -15.08 5.03
C ALA A 178 -10.62 -14.48 5.81
N ASN A 179 -9.63 -13.91 5.11
CA ASN A 179 -8.49 -13.26 5.74
C ASN A 179 -8.93 -12.07 6.62
N ALA A 180 -8.31 -11.94 7.79
CA ALA A 180 -8.62 -10.86 8.75
C ALA A 180 -8.29 -9.43 8.25
N GLY A 181 -7.49 -9.31 7.19
CA GLY A 181 -7.20 -8.05 6.51
C GLY A 181 -8.15 -7.73 5.35
N SER A 182 -9.07 -8.63 5.00
CA SER A 182 -10.07 -8.40 3.95
C SER A 182 -11.26 -7.59 4.47
N THR A 183 -11.88 -6.82 3.58
CA THR A 183 -13.06 -6.00 3.90
C THR A 183 -13.92 -5.83 2.64
N ALA A 184 -15.19 -5.51 2.85
CA ALA A 184 -16.11 -5.22 1.76
C ALA A 184 -16.66 -3.80 1.87
N LEU A 185 -16.94 -3.18 0.72
CA LEU A 185 -17.56 -1.87 0.60
C LEU A 185 -18.89 -2.02 -0.14
N CYS A 186 -19.98 -1.77 0.56
CA CYS A 186 -21.33 -1.84 0.03
C CYS A 186 -21.74 -0.50 -0.56
N VAL A 187 -22.36 -0.57 -1.73
CA VAL A 187 -23.10 0.54 -2.33
C VAL A 187 -24.55 0.14 -2.40
N GLY A 188 -25.43 0.96 -1.83
CA GLY A 188 -26.87 0.72 -1.80
C GLY A 188 -27.67 1.77 -2.59
N LEU A 189 -28.99 1.67 -2.47
CA LEU A 189 -29.92 2.65 -3.01
C LEU A 189 -29.63 4.06 -2.49
N GLY A 190 -29.86 5.05 -3.34
CA GLY A 190 -29.54 6.45 -3.09
C GLY A 190 -28.02 6.74 -3.00
N GLY A 191 -27.17 5.81 -3.48
CA GLY A 191 -25.71 5.96 -3.46
C GLY A 191 -25.11 5.93 -2.05
N LEU A 192 -25.76 5.25 -1.09
CA LEU A 192 -25.23 5.03 0.25
C LEU A 192 -24.01 4.12 0.18
N VAL A 193 -22.89 4.54 0.74
CA VAL A 193 -21.65 3.75 0.79
C VAL A 193 -21.35 3.36 2.23
N LYS A 194 -21.19 2.06 2.49
CA LYS A 194 -20.90 1.50 3.83
C LYS A 194 -19.79 0.46 3.78
N ARG A 195 -18.77 0.63 4.62
CA ARG A 195 -17.72 -0.37 4.81
C ARG A 195 -18.18 -1.47 5.80
N LEU A 196 -17.88 -2.72 5.48
CA LEU A 196 -18.11 -3.89 6.34
C LEU A 196 -16.85 -4.25 7.13
N ASN A 197 -17.02 -5.04 8.19
CA ASN A 197 -15.92 -5.39 9.09
C ASN A 197 -15.05 -6.51 8.53
N LYS A 198 -15.64 -7.44 7.76
CA LYS A 198 -14.93 -8.56 7.13
C LYS A 198 -15.18 -8.58 5.63
N GLY A 199 -14.24 -9.19 4.90
CA GLY A 199 -14.33 -9.34 3.45
C GLY A 199 -15.37 -10.34 2.99
N ASN A 200 -15.93 -11.17 3.86
CA ASN A 200 -17.00 -12.13 3.57
C ASN A 200 -18.37 -11.73 4.12
N ASP A 201 -18.49 -10.59 4.78
CA ASP A 201 -19.79 -10.06 5.22
C ASP A 201 -20.66 -9.73 3.98
N THR A 202 -21.98 -9.83 4.12
CA THR A 202 -22.95 -9.50 3.06
C THR A 202 -23.50 -8.10 3.26
N CYS A 203 -23.70 -7.38 2.16
CA CYS A 203 -24.38 -6.09 2.22
C CYS A 203 -25.84 -6.24 2.70
N PRO A 204 -26.31 -5.29 3.54
CA PRO A 204 -27.68 -5.27 4.02
C PRO A 204 -28.68 -4.85 2.93
#